data_AF-A0A2Z5K9C9-F1
#
_entry.id   AF-A0A2Z5K9C9-F1
#
_cell.length_a   1.000
_cell.length_b   1.000
_cell.length_c   1.000
_cell.angle_alpha   90.00
_cell.angle_beta   90.00
_cell.angle_gamma   90.00
#
_symmetry.space_group_name_H-M   'P 1'
#
loop_
_entity.id
_entity.type
_entity.pdbx_description
1 polymer ?
#
loop_
_entity_poly.entity_id
_entity_poly.type
_entity_poly.pdbx_seq_one_letter_code
_entity_poly.pdbx_strand_id
1 'polypeptide(L)' 'MNERTLVGIGAVIIGIMLMLGSQALARRSMKNENVFGRANREKPAMARVMPVVVGAGMTLCGVLVLTGVLGVQ' A
#
# COMPACT_ATOMS: atom_id res chain seq x y z
N MET A 1 -14.66 -14.97 -14.93
CA MET A 1 -14.07 -13.78 -14.28
C MET A 1 -12.85 -13.41 -15.10
N ASN A 2 -12.79 -12.18 -15.63
CA ASN A 2 -11.68 -11.78 -16.52
C ASN A 2 -10.42 -11.51 -15.69
N GLU A 3 -9.24 -11.80 -16.23
CA GLU A 3 -7.95 -11.63 -15.53
C GLU A 3 -7.77 -10.21 -14.98
N ARG A 4 -8.23 -9.19 -15.73
CA ARG A 4 -8.23 -7.78 -15.31
C ARG A 4 -9.04 -7.56 -14.04
N THR A 5 -10.18 -8.21 -13.90
CA THR A 5 -11.03 -8.12 -12.71
C THR A 5 -10.33 -8.74 -11.50
N LEU A 6 -9.61 -9.85 -11.70
CA LEU A 6 -8.87 -10.53 -10.66
C LEU A 6 -7.67 -9.71 -10.18
N VAL A 7 -6.93 -9.09 -11.11
CA VAL A 7 -5.83 -8.16 -10.82
C VAL A 7 -6.34 -6.89 -10.12
N GLY A 8 -7.44 -6.32 -10.59
CA GLY A 8 -8.05 -5.13 -10.00
C GLY A 8 -8.52 -5.35 -8.56
N ILE A 9 -9.24 -6.45 -8.31
CA ILE A 9 -9.66 -6.86 -6.96
C ILE A 9 -8.44 -7.12 -6.07
N GLY A 10 -7.42 -7.83 -6.58
CA GLY A 10 -6.18 -8.08 -5.85
C GLY A 10 -5.47 -6.79 -5.43
N ALA A 11 -5.33 -5.83 -6.35
CA ALA A 11 -4.72 -4.53 -6.07
C ALA A 11 -5.51 -3.72 -5.02
N VAL A 12 -6.85 -3.73 -5.10
CA VAL A 12 -7.71 -3.09 -4.10
C VAL A 12 -7.53 -3.71 -2.72
N ILE A 13 -7.55 -5.05 -2.63
CA ILE A 13 -7.39 -5.78 -1.37
C ILE A 13 -6.00 -5.51 -0.75
N ILE A 14 -4.94 -5.56 -1.57
CA ILE A 14 -3.58 -5.28 -1.10
C ILE A 14 -3.47 -3.83 -0.62
N GLY A 15 -4.04 -2.87 -1.35
CA GLY A 15 -4.05 -1.46 -0.96
C GLY A 15 -4.75 -1.22 0.38
N ILE A 16 -5.91 -1.85 0.59
CA ILE A 16 -6.65 -1.78 1.86
C ILE A 16 -5.88 -2.46 3.01
N MET A 17 -5.30 -3.63 2.75
CA MET A 17 -4.47 -4.34 3.74
C MET A 17 -3.24 -3.53 4.15
N LEU A 18 -2.61 -2.81 3.22
CA LEU A 18 -1.48 -1.91 3.52
C LEU A 18 -1.92 -0.71 4.37
N MET A 19 -3.11 -0.16 4.11
CA MET A 19 -3.66 0.94 4.90
C MET A 19 -4.00 0.49 6.33
N LEU A 20 -4.67 -0.65 6.49
CA LEU A 20 -5.04 -1.19 7.81
C LEU A 20 -3.82 -1.72 8.58
N GLY A 21 -2.89 -2.37 7.87
CA GLY A 21 -1.64 -2.89 8.42
C GLY A 21 -0.58 -1.83 8.69
N SER A 22 -0.80 -0.58 8.28
CA SER A 22 0.16 0.54 8.39
C SER A 22 0.72 0.73 9.80
N GLN A 23 -0.10 0.54 10.84
CA GLN A 23 0.38 0.63 12.23
C GLN A 23 1.28 -0.55 12.63
N ALA A 24 0.95 -1.76 12.20
CA ALA A 24 1.76 -2.95 12.46
C ALA A 24 3.08 -2.90 11.67
N LEU A 25 3.04 -2.42 10.43
CA LEU A 25 4.20 -2.19 9.58
C LEU A 25 5.10 -1.11 10.18
N ALA A 26 4.54 0.04 10.58
CA ALA A 26 5.31 1.11 11.22
C ALA A 26 5.98 0.64 12.53
N ARG A 27 5.27 -0.17 13.34
CA ARG A 27 5.85 -0.77 14.56
C ARG A 27 6.98 -1.75 14.25
N ARG A 28 6.83 -2.61 13.23
CA ARG A 28 7.89 -3.56 12.84
C ARG A 28 9.08 -2.86 12.21
N SER A 29 8.85 -1.85 11.36
CA SER A 29 9.92 -1.06 10.74
C SER A 29 10.72 -0.25 11.76
N MET A 30 10.08 0.29 12.81
CA MET A 30 10.81 0.94 13.92
C MET A 30 11.58 -0.05 14.81
N LYS A 31 11.19 -1.34 14.83
CA LYS A 31 11.87 -2.37 15.64
C LYS A 31 13.12 -2.94 14.95
N ASN A 32 13.23 -2.79 13.63
CA ASN A 32 14.42 -3.20 12.88
C ASN A 32 15.45 -2.07 12.83
N GLU A 33 16.71 -2.35 13.14
CA GLU A 33 17.82 -1.38 13.07
C GLU A 33 18.31 -1.08 11.63
N ASN A 34 17.54 -1.49 10.62
CA ASN A 34 17.86 -1.18 9.22
C ASN A 34 17.73 0.33 8.94
N VAL A 35 18.29 0.77 7.81
CA VAL A 35 18.28 2.19 7.36
C VAL A 35 16.86 2.80 7.40
N PHE A 36 15.84 2.03 7.02
CA PHE A 36 14.43 2.43 7.10
C PHE A 36 13.91 2.59 8.53
N GLY A 37 14.40 1.80 9.48
CA GLY A 37 14.04 1.92 10.90
C GLY A 37 14.70 3.12 11.57
N ARG A 38 15.96 3.41 11.25
CA ARG A 38 16.64 4.65 11.66
C ARG A 38 15.96 5.91 11.10
N ALA A 39 15.67 5.94 9.80
CA ALA A 39 14.96 7.04 9.16
C ALA A 39 13.53 7.22 9.72
N ASN A 40 12.83 6.12 10.01
CA ASN A 40 11.51 6.17 10.66
C ASN A 40 11.57 6.56 12.14
N ARG A 41 12.68 6.35 12.85
CA ARG A 41 12.89 6.83 14.21
C ARG A 41 13.03 8.35 14.25
N GLU A 42 13.72 8.91 13.26
CA GLU A 42 13.87 10.36 13.10
C GLU A 42 12.58 11.05 12.63
N LYS A 43 11.77 10.35 11.81
CA LYS A 43 10.49 10.87 11.29
C LYS A 43 9.34 9.87 11.48
N PRO A 44 8.82 9.70 12.71
CA PRO A 44 7.79 8.71 13.02
C PRO A 44 6.44 8.98 12.33
N ALA A 45 6.16 10.25 11.98
CA ALA A 45 5.00 10.61 11.17
C ALA A 45 5.09 9.99 9.76
N MET A 46 6.28 10.01 9.15
CA MET A 46 6.49 9.49 7.80
C MET A 46 6.32 7.97 7.76
N ALA A 47 6.74 7.26 8.81
CA ALA A 47 6.54 5.82 8.98
C ALA A 47 5.07 5.38 8.94
N ARG A 48 4.16 6.25 9.40
CA ARG A 48 2.71 5.99 9.42
C ARG A 48 2.03 6.43 8.13
N VAL A 49 2.52 7.50 7.51
CA VAL A 49 1.94 8.06 6.29
C VAL A 49 2.35 7.27 5.04
N MET A 50 3.58 6.77 4.97
CA MET A 50 4.10 6.06 3.78
C MET A 50 3.23 4.85 3.37
N PRO A 51 2.87 3.93 4.29
CA PRO A 51 2.03 2.78 3.93
C PRO A 51 0.62 3.18 3.51
N VAL A 52 0.09 4.27 4.09
CA VAL A 52 -1.23 4.79 3.74
C VAL A 52 -1.21 5.41 2.33
N VAL A 53 -0.18 6.19 2.00
CA VAL A 53 -0.03 6.79 0.66
C VAL A 53 0.16 5.71 -0.40
N VAL A 54 1.02 4.72 -0.14
CA VAL A 54 1.23 3.59 -1.06
C VAL A 54 -0.04 2.76 -1.21
N GLY A 55 -0.73 2.47 -0.10
CA GLY A 55 -2.00 1.75 -0.10
C GLY A 55 -3.08 2.49 -0.90
N ALA A 56 -3.23 3.81 -0.71
CA ALA A 56 -4.16 4.65 -1.45
C ALA A 56 -3.88 4.59 -2.96
N GLY A 57 -2.61 4.70 -3.36
CA GLY A 57 -2.20 4.61 -4.75
C GLY A 57 -2.52 3.24 -5.37
N MET A 58 -2.25 2.15 -4.66
CA MET A 58 -2.60 0.80 -5.11
C MET A 58 -4.12 0.60 -5.24
N THR A 59 -4.91 1.10 -4.29
CA THR A 59 -6.36 1.03 -4.36
C THR A 59 -6.90 1.83 -5.55
N LEU A 60 -6.39 3.04 -5.78
CA LEU A 60 -6.75 3.85 -6.95
C LEU A 60 -6.41 3.14 -8.27
N CYS A 61 -5.22 2.56 -8.39
CA CYS A 61 -4.84 1.76 -9.55
C CYS A 61 -5.77 0.56 -9.74
N GLY A 62 -6.09 -0.17 -8.67
CA GLY A 62 -7.03 -1.30 -8.72
C GLY A 62 -8.42 -0.87 -9.20
N VAL A 63 -8.94 0.26 -8.72
CA VAL A 63 -10.22 0.84 -9.17
C VAL A 63 -10.15 1.24 -10.64
N LEU A 64 -9.06 1.88 -11.09
CA LEU A 64 -8.87 2.29 -12.49
C LEU A 64 -8.77 1.09 -13.46
N VAL A 65 -8.20 -0.04 -13.01
CA VAL A 65 -8.19 -1.29 -13.78
C VAL A 65 -9.59 -1.89 -13.84
N LEU A 66 -10.36 -1.85 -12.74
CA LEU A 66 -11.74 -2.35 -12.70
C LEU A 66 -12.70 -1.52 -13.55
N THR A 67 -12.52 -0.20 -13.61
CA THR A 67 -13.30 0.70 -14.47
C THR A 67 -12.84 0.68 -15.93
N GLY A 68 -11.76 -0.04 -16.25
CA GLY A 68 -11.23 -0.15 -17.61
C GLY A 68 -10.53 1.11 -18.12
N VAL A 69 -10.29 2.10 -17.27
CA VAL A 69 -9.59 3.34 -17.60
C VAL A 69 -8.10 3.09 -17.81
N LEU A 70 -7.51 2.27 -16.94
CA LEU A 70 -6.20 1.68 -17.21
C LEU A 70 -6.42 0.48 -18.12
N GLY A 71 -6.25 0.68 -19.42
CA GLY A 71 -6.23 -0.37 -20.43
C GLY A 71 -5.03 -1.28 -20.23
N VAL A 72 -5.10 -2.14 -19.21
CA VAL A 72 -4.20 -3.28 -19.05
C VAL A 72 -4.61 -4.25 -20.14
N GLN A 73 -3.98 -4.19 -21.31
CA GLN A 73 -4.26 -5.11 -22.41
C GLN A 73 -4.00 -6.54 -21.99
#